data_AF-A0A2M7R4N8-F1
#
_entry.id   AF-A0A2M7R4N8-F1
#
_cell.length_a   1.000
_cell.length_b   1.000
_cell.length_c   1.000
_cell.angle_alpha   90.00
_cell.angle_beta   90.00
_cell.angle_gamma   90.00
#
_symmetry.space_group_name_H-M   'P 1'
#
loop_
_entity.id
_entity.type
_entity.pdbx_description
1 polymer ?
#
loop_
_entity_poly.entity_id
_entity_poly.type
_entity_poly.pdbx_seq_one_letter_code
_entity_poly.pdbx_strand_id
1 'polypeptide(L)'
;MTNHSPDLKKFLVRLGVMVAAVVLVMYLAKVWFVDQRRANLPSQVPTSGQVDTSFPESRQPAATVQVISWQDAAKYYGEYATVEGTIVATHNSGKACFLNFHPDYKRYFTAVIFASAFSRFPANPENYYYGKKVHVSGSIKEYNGKPEIILNDPSQIEILK
;
A
#
# COMPACT_ATOMS: atom_id res chain seq x y z
N MET A 1 -25.43 -60.87 0.00
CA MET A 1 -24.54 -60.51 1.12
C MET A 1 -23.48 -59.54 0.63
N THR A 2 -23.38 -58.41 1.33
CA THR A 2 -22.25 -57.47 1.43
C THR A 2 -21.59 -56.96 0.14
N ASN A 3 -22.14 -55.86 -0.40
CA ASN A 3 -21.36 -54.97 -1.25
C ASN A 3 -20.50 -54.06 -0.36
N HIS A 4 -19.19 -54.36 -0.39
CA HIS A 4 -18.12 -53.65 0.28
C HIS A 4 -18.06 -52.21 -0.28
N SER A 5 -18.00 -51.19 0.57
CA SER A 5 -17.84 -49.78 0.18
C SER A 5 -16.38 -49.32 0.35
N PRO A 6 -15.49 -49.55 -0.64
CA PRO A 6 -14.09 -49.12 -0.59
C PRO A 6 -13.88 -47.61 -0.84
N ASP A 7 -14.89 -46.90 -1.34
CA ASP A 7 -14.74 -45.52 -1.80
C ASP A 7 -14.93 -44.44 -0.72
N LEU A 8 -15.73 -44.72 0.31
CA LEU A 8 -16.00 -43.73 1.35
C LEU A 8 -14.77 -43.44 2.20
N LYS A 9 -13.96 -44.46 2.51
CA LYS A 9 -12.72 -44.30 3.28
C LYS A 9 -11.68 -43.48 2.50
N LYS A 10 -11.56 -43.69 1.20
CA LYS A 10 -10.67 -42.92 0.32
C LYS A 10 -11.13 -41.46 0.17
N PHE A 11 -12.44 -41.23 0.10
CA PHE A 11 -13.01 -39.88 0.06
C PHE A 11 -12.76 -39.11 1.36
N LEU A 12 -13.01 -39.74 2.52
CA LEU A 12 -12.77 -39.12 3.84
C LEU A 12 -11.28 -38.81 4.08
N VAL A 13 -10.37 -39.70 3.65
CA VAL A 13 -8.92 -39.45 3.73
C VAL A 13 -8.50 -38.27 2.84
N ARG A 14 -9.00 -38.22 1.59
CA ARG A 14 -8.70 -37.10 0.67
C ARG A 14 -9.22 -35.76 1.18
N LEU A 15 -10.42 -35.75 1.76
CA LEU A 15 -11.01 -34.55 2.35
C LEU A 15 -10.23 -34.08 3.58
N GLY A 16 -9.82 -35.00 4.46
CA GLY A 16 -8.99 -34.69 5.64
C GLY A 16 -7.63 -34.09 5.26
N VAL A 17 -6.97 -34.62 4.24
CA VAL A 17 -5.68 -34.10 3.74
C VAL A 17 -5.83 -32.69 3.16
N MET A 18 -6.91 -32.41 2.41
CA MET A 18 -7.16 -31.06 1.89
C MET A 18 -7.38 -30.03 3.00
N VAL A 19 -8.19 -30.35 4.01
CA VAL A 19 -8.45 -29.44 5.13
C VAL A 19 -7.16 -29.20 5.93
N ALA A 20 -6.38 -30.25 6.19
CA ALA A 20 -5.09 -30.12 6.86
C ALA A 20 -4.09 -29.24 6.06
N ALA A 21 -4.06 -29.38 4.74
CA ALA A 21 -3.20 -28.55 3.88
C ALA A 21 -3.61 -27.07 3.89
N VAL A 22 -4.91 -26.77 3.83
CA VAL A 22 -5.41 -25.37 3.91
C VAL A 22 -5.13 -24.76 5.28
N VAL A 23 -5.35 -25.50 6.36
CA VAL A 23 -5.03 -25.04 7.73
C VAL A 23 -3.51 -24.84 7.90
N LEU A 24 -2.69 -25.72 7.34
CA LEU A 24 -1.23 -25.59 7.37
C LEU A 24 -0.76 -24.36 6.59
N VAL A 25 -1.30 -24.11 5.40
CA VAL A 25 -0.98 -22.91 4.60
C VAL A 25 -1.41 -21.64 5.33
N MET A 26 -2.61 -21.62 5.94
CA MET A 26 -3.07 -20.50 6.77
C MET A 26 -2.19 -20.29 8.00
N TYR A 27 -1.74 -21.37 8.65
CA TYR A 27 -0.83 -21.31 9.79
C TYR A 27 0.55 -20.77 9.38
N LEU A 28 1.13 -21.28 8.29
CA LEU A 28 2.41 -20.80 7.75
C LEU A 28 2.32 -19.32 7.32
N ALA A 29 1.23 -18.90 6.68
CA ALA A 29 0.99 -17.49 6.35
C ALA A 29 0.86 -16.60 7.59
N LYS A 30 0.24 -17.10 8.67
CA LYS A 30 0.13 -16.36 9.94
C LYS A 30 1.48 -16.24 10.66
N VAL A 31 2.31 -17.29 10.65
CA VAL A 31 3.66 -17.27 11.23
C VAL A 31 4.54 -16.25 10.50
N TRP A 32 4.49 -16.25 9.16
CA TRP A 32 5.26 -15.28 8.35
C TRP A 32 4.84 -13.83 8.59
N PHE A 33 3.57 -13.58 8.91
CA PHE A 33 3.07 -12.21 9.15
C PHE A 33 3.24 -11.72 10.60
N VAL A 34 3.33 -12.61 11.59
CA VAL A 34 3.46 -12.25 13.01
C VAL A 34 4.92 -12.00 13.43
N ASP A 35 5.90 -12.64 12.80
CA ASP A 35 7.30 -12.54 13.24
C ASP A 35 8.01 -11.24 12.82
N GLN A 36 7.49 -10.53 11.81
CA GLN A 36 8.12 -9.28 11.36
C GLN A 36 7.98 -8.11 12.35
N ARG A 37 7.16 -8.22 13.41
CA ARG A 37 6.86 -7.12 14.36
C ARG A 37 7.44 -7.29 15.78
N ARG A 38 8.38 -8.22 16.01
CA ARG A 38 8.96 -8.41 17.36
C ARG A 38 10.47 -8.23 17.49
N ALA A 39 11.21 -7.99 16.41
CA ALA A 39 12.68 -8.01 16.48
C ALA A 39 13.38 -6.64 16.61
N ASN A 40 12.68 -5.50 16.78
CA ASN A 40 13.34 -4.19 16.87
C ASN A 40 12.73 -3.21 17.90
N LEU A 41 12.31 -3.71 19.06
CA LEU A 41 12.02 -2.85 20.23
C LEU A 41 13.23 -2.87 21.17
N PRO A 42 14.15 -1.88 21.11
CA PRO A 42 15.03 -1.62 22.23
C PRO A 42 14.20 -1.06 23.39
N SER A 43 14.01 -1.91 24.39
CA SER A 43 13.55 -1.54 25.73
C SER A 43 14.59 -0.65 26.40
N GLN A 44 14.40 0.66 26.39
CA GLN A 44 14.96 1.54 27.43
C GLN A 44 13.95 2.62 27.80
N VAL A 45 13.22 2.36 28.87
CA VAL A 45 12.71 3.41 29.76
C VAL A 45 13.72 3.55 30.90
N PRO A 46 14.36 4.70 31.07
CA PRO A 46 14.80 5.15 32.37
C PRO A 46 13.84 6.24 32.86
N THR A 47 13.11 5.93 33.91
CA THR A 47 12.41 6.92 34.74
C THR A 47 13.42 7.63 35.64
N SER A 48 13.24 8.95 35.77
CA SER A 48 13.73 9.86 36.83
C SER A 48 15.19 10.35 36.79
N GLY A 49 15.32 11.69 36.73
CA GLY A 49 16.54 12.45 37.00
C GLY A 49 16.53 13.80 36.27
N GLN A 50 16.47 14.89 37.02
CA GLN A 50 16.32 16.27 36.54
C GLN A 50 17.52 16.80 35.73
N VAL A 51 17.19 17.76 34.84
CA VAL A 51 17.93 18.99 34.46
C VAL A 51 19.46 18.89 34.44
N ASP A 52 20.06 18.94 33.25
CA ASP A 52 21.12 19.91 32.96
C ASP A 52 21.37 20.07 31.45
N THR A 53 21.81 21.29 31.14
CA THR A 53 21.83 21.98 29.85
C THR A 53 22.79 21.34 28.82
N SER A 54 22.42 21.42 27.54
CA SER A 54 23.18 21.05 26.31
C SER A 54 23.10 19.58 25.85
N PHE A 55 21.99 19.23 25.21
CA PHE A 55 21.99 18.20 24.18
C PHE A 55 22.26 18.89 22.85
N PRO A 56 23.27 18.47 22.05
CA PRO A 56 23.34 18.94 20.68
C PRO A 56 22.03 18.52 20.03
N GLU A 57 21.30 19.49 19.50
CA GLU A 57 20.17 19.30 18.59
C GLU A 57 20.57 18.17 17.65
N SER A 58 20.08 16.95 17.91
CA SER A 58 20.19 15.86 16.96
C SER A 58 19.27 16.28 15.83
N ARG A 59 19.81 17.10 14.94
CA ARG A 59 19.26 17.42 13.64
C ARG A 59 19.28 16.09 12.89
N GLN A 60 18.33 15.24 13.23
CA GLN A 60 17.92 14.13 12.43
C GLN A 60 17.73 14.74 11.04
N PRO A 61 18.50 14.31 10.03
CA PRO A 61 18.28 14.79 8.69
C PRO A 61 16.80 14.55 8.43
N ALA A 62 16.04 15.62 8.16
CA ALA A 62 14.67 15.47 7.69
C ALA A 62 14.77 14.48 6.54
N ALA A 63 14.22 13.29 6.72
CA ALA A 63 14.32 12.23 5.72
C ALA A 63 13.82 12.84 4.42
N THR A 64 14.73 13.07 3.48
CA THR A 64 14.39 13.70 2.22
C THR A 64 13.53 12.68 1.49
N VAL A 65 12.21 12.86 1.55
CA VAL A 65 11.27 12.02 0.81
C VAL A 65 11.67 12.15 -0.66
N GLN A 66 12.10 11.03 -1.25
CA GLN A 66 12.63 11.03 -2.60
C GLN A 66 11.50 11.42 -3.56
N VAL A 67 11.71 12.49 -4.32
CA VAL A 67 10.81 12.90 -5.40
C VAL A 67 11.30 12.24 -6.69
N ILE A 68 10.45 11.44 -7.31
CA ILE A 68 10.72 10.71 -8.56
C ILE A 68 9.73 11.10 -9.65
N SER A 69 10.13 10.95 -10.91
CA SER A 69 9.22 11.16 -12.04
C SER A 69 8.22 10.02 -12.15
N TRP A 70 6.97 10.30 -12.56
CA TRP A 70 5.95 9.26 -12.77
C TRP A 70 6.37 8.17 -13.77
N GLN A 71 7.23 8.48 -14.74
CA GLN A 71 7.79 7.51 -15.69
C GLN A 71 8.66 6.45 -15.01
N ASP A 72 9.28 6.80 -13.88
CA ASP A 72 10.22 5.93 -13.17
C ASP A 72 9.57 5.14 -12.05
N ALA A 73 8.29 5.38 -11.72
CA ALA A 73 7.60 4.77 -10.57
C ALA A 73 7.71 3.24 -10.52
N ALA A 74 7.71 2.56 -11.66
CA ALA A 74 7.86 1.09 -11.73
C ALA A 74 9.22 0.57 -11.22
N LYS A 75 10.24 1.43 -11.10
CA LYS A 75 11.55 1.07 -10.54
C LYS A 75 11.56 1.04 -9.00
N TYR A 76 10.50 1.54 -8.36
CA TYR A 76 10.44 1.80 -6.91
C TYR A 76 9.29 1.02 -6.24
N TYR A 77 8.93 -0.16 -6.76
CA TYR A 77 7.89 -0.98 -6.15
C TYR A 77 8.22 -1.36 -4.71
N GLY A 78 7.23 -1.22 -3.82
CA GLY A 78 7.36 -1.50 -2.39
C GLY A 78 7.93 -0.35 -1.58
N GLU A 79 8.44 0.70 -2.23
CA GLU A 79 9.01 1.87 -1.56
C GLU A 79 7.96 2.96 -1.32
N TYR A 80 8.20 3.78 -0.30
CA TYR A 80 7.45 5.01 -0.06
C TYR A 80 8.19 6.17 -0.69
N ALA A 81 7.59 6.80 -1.69
CA ALA A 81 8.20 7.91 -2.43
C ALA A 81 7.15 8.97 -2.80
N THR A 82 7.63 10.13 -3.25
CA THR A 82 6.79 11.16 -3.85
C THR A 82 6.93 11.09 -5.36
N VAL A 83 5.83 10.85 -6.05
CA VAL A 83 5.77 10.80 -7.51
C VAL A 83 5.30 12.15 -8.05
N GLU A 84 6.12 12.77 -8.89
CA GLU A 84 5.80 14.03 -9.56
C GLU A 84 5.25 13.79 -10.97
N GLY A 85 4.25 14.60 -11.36
CA GLY A 85 3.86 14.76 -12.76
C GLY A 85 2.56 15.53 -12.95
N THR A 86 2.07 15.58 -14.19
CA THR A 86 0.79 16.23 -14.53
C THR A 86 -0.30 15.19 -14.70
N ILE A 87 -1.47 15.45 -14.12
CA ILE A 87 -2.65 14.61 -14.33
C ILE A 87 -3.29 14.99 -15.66
N VAL A 88 -3.24 14.08 -16.63
CA VAL A 88 -3.67 14.32 -18.02
C VAL A 88 -4.94 13.56 -18.40
N ALA A 89 -5.33 12.56 -17.60
CA ALA A 89 -6.58 11.83 -17.78
C ALA A 89 -7.15 11.41 -16.42
N THR A 90 -8.46 11.54 -16.26
CA THR A 90 -9.16 11.15 -15.03
C THR A 90 -10.38 10.29 -15.34
N HIS A 91 -10.76 9.43 -14.40
CA HIS A 91 -11.98 8.64 -14.49
C HIS A 91 -12.52 8.39 -13.08
N ASN A 92 -13.78 8.71 -12.83
CA ASN A 92 -14.45 8.38 -11.58
C ASN A 92 -15.59 7.40 -11.85
N SER A 93 -15.52 6.22 -11.25
CA SER A 93 -16.51 5.15 -11.39
C SER A 93 -17.58 5.17 -10.30
N GLY A 94 -17.49 6.11 -9.35
CA GLY A 94 -18.25 6.11 -8.10
C GLY A 94 -17.70 5.17 -7.02
N LYS A 95 -16.89 4.15 -7.41
CA LYS A 95 -16.19 3.25 -6.48
C LYS A 95 -14.73 3.67 -6.24
N ALA A 96 -14.13 4.25 -7.27
CA ALA A 96 -12.78 4.79 -7.24
C ALA A 96 -12.66 5.93 -8.26
N CYS A 97 -11.85 6.92 -7.91
CA CYS A 97 -11.38 7.98 -8.79
C CYS A 97 -9.92 7.71 -9.16
N PHE A 98 -9.64 7.67 -10.46
CA PHE A 98 -8.34 7.43 -11.04
C PHE A 98 -7.77 8.74 -11.57
N LEU A 99 -6.57 9.09 -11.11
CA LEU A 99 -5.80 10.25 -11.54
C LEU A 99 -4.57 9.76 -12.32
N ASN A 100 -4.58 9.92 -13.64
CA ASN A 100 -3.60 9.30 -14.53
C ASN A 100 -2.61 10.32 -15.09
N PHE A 101 -1.34 9.93 -15.10
CA PHE A 101 -0.22 10.75 -15.55
C PHE A 101 0.11 10.54 -17.04
N HIS A 102 -0.61 9.64 -17.71
CA HIS A 102 -0.51 9.36 -19.14
C HIS A 102 -1.88 8.91 -19.69
N PRO A 103 -2.22 9.20 -20.97
CA PRO A 103 -3.49 8.73 -21.57
C PRO A 103 -3.61 7.20 -21.63
N ASP A 104 -2.49 6.50 -21.82
CA ASP A 104 -2.40 5.02 -21.74
C ASP A 104 -2.34 4.54 -20.28
N TYR A 105 -3.39 4.81 -19.52
CA TYR A 105 -3.50 4.52 -18.09
C TYR A 105 -3.37 3.02 -17.73
N LYS A 106 -3.40 2.11 -18.72
CA LYS A 106 -3.24 0.67 -18.49
C LYS A 106 -1.79 0.27 -18.23
N ARG A 107 -0.82 1.11 -18.61
CA ARG A 107 0.62 0.81 -18.54
C ARG A 107 1.39 1.70 -17.59
N TYR A 108 0.92 2.91 -17.37
CA TYR A 108 1.66 3.94 -16.63
C TYR A 108 1.08 4.19 -15.24
N PHE A 109 1.81 4.99 -14.47
CA PHE A 109 1.47 5.33 -13.10
C PHE A 109 0.08 5.96 -12.95
N THR A 110 -0.66 5.49 -11.94
CA THR A 110 -1.97 6.01 -11.56
C THR A 110 -2.00 6.28 -10.06
N ALA A 111 -2.57 7.42 -9.66
CA ALA A 111 -2.98 7.64 -8.28
C ALA A 111 -4.48 7.35 -8.13
N VAL A 112 -4.86 6.63 -7.07
CA VAL A 112 -6.23 6.13 -6.89
C VAL A 112 -6.79 6.59 -5.56
N ILE A 113 -7.99 7.18 -5.60
CA ILE A 113 -8.79 7.50 -4.42
C ILE A 113 -9.97 6.53 -4.41
N PHE A 114 -10.13 5.72 -3.36
CA PHE A 114 -11.31 4.85 -3.21
C PHE A 114 -12.49 5.61 -2.61
N ALA A 115 -13.71 5.12 -2.86
CA ALA A 115 -14.94 5.74 -2.38
C ALA A 115 -14.97 5.93 -0.85
N SER A 116 -14.34 5.03 -0.09
CA SER A 116 -14.20 5.15 1.37
C SER A 116 -13.44 6.39 1.83
N ALA A 117 -12.63 6.99 0.96
CA ALA A 117 -11.86 8.19 1.25
C ALA A 117 -12.44 9.47 0.63
N PHE A 118 -13.45 9.38 -0.26
CA PHE A 118 -13.96 10.54 -1.03
C PHE A 118 -14.34 11.74 -0.17
N SER A 119 -14.94 11.53 1.01
CA SER A 119 -15.35 12.62 1.91
C SER A 119 -14.19 13.46 2.45
N ARG A 120 -12.95 12.98 2.34
CA ARG A 120 -11.72 13.68 2.78
C ARG A 120 -11.07 14.50 1.68
N PHE A 121 -11.44 14.26 0.42
CA PHE A 121 -10.89 14.95 -0.74
C PHE A 121 -11.82 16.07 -1.19
N PRO A 122 -11.32 17.04 -1.98
CA PRO A 122 -12.16 18.03 -2.64
C PRO A 122 -13.28 17.37 -3.45
N ALA A 123 -14.43 18.04 -3.53
CA ALA A 123 -15.55 17.57 -4.33
C ALA A 123 -15.15 17.39 -5.80
N ASN A 124 -15.63 16.31 -6.43
CA ASN A 124 -15.28 15.93 -7.81
C ASN A 124 -13.75 15.87 -8.04
N PRO A 125 -13.02 14.99 -7.34
CA PRO A 125 -11.56 14.93 -7.42
C PRO A 125 -11.04 14.74 -8.86
N GLU A 126 -11.80 14.05 -9.71
CA GLU A 126 -11.49 13.87 -11.14
C GLU A 126 -11.44 15.19 -11.92
N ASN A 127 -12.21 16.20 -11.51
CA ASN A 127 -12.20 17.54 -12.11
C ASN A 127 -11.22 18.45 -11.37
N TYR A 128 -11.17 18.34 -10.04
CA TYR A 128 -10.35 19.19 -9.20
C TYR A 128 -8.85 19.04 -9.52
N TYR A 129 -8.37 17.82 -9.78
CA TYR A 129 -6.95 17.58 -10.04
C TYR A 129 -6.57 17.54 -11.53
N TYR A 130 -7.55 17.52 -12.44
CA TYR A 130 -7.29 17.44 -13.87
C TYR A 130 -6.44 18.64 -14.36
N GLY A 131 -5.42 18.35 -15.18
CA GLY A 131 -4.52 19.34 -15.76
C GLY A 131 -3.49 19.92 -14.77
N LYS A 132 -3.51 19.52 -13.51
CA LYS A 132 -2.59 20.06 -12.49
C LYS A 132 -1.30 19.25 -12.43
N LYS A 133 -0.18 19.95 -12.23
CA LYS A 133 1.08 19.33 -11.82
C LYS A 133 1.02 19.06 -10.32
N VAL A 134 1.34 17.84 -9.90
CA VAL A 134 1.18 17.39 -8.52
C VAL A 134 2.38 16.59 -8.03
N HIS A 135 2.54 16.57 -6.71
CA HIS A 135 3.31 15.57 -5.96
C HIS A 135 2.34 14.58 -5.33
N VAL A 136 2.59 13.28 -5.52
CA VAL A 136 1.78 12.20 -4.97
C VAL A 136 2.64 11.30 -4.09
N SER A 137 2.39 11.33 -2.78
CA SER A 137 3.20 10.63 -1.79
C SER A 137 2.50 9.36 -1.29
N GLY A 138 3.21 8.24 -1.32
CA GLY A 138 2.67 6.98 -0.84
C GLY A 138 3.56 5.78 -1.18
N SER A 139 3.13 4.60 -0.72
CA SER A 139 3.76 3.34 -1.12
C SER A 139 3.40 3.01 -2.57
N ILE A 140 4.40 2.84 -3.42
CA ILE A 140 4.23 2.45 -4.81
C ILE A 140 3.98 0.94 -4.86
N LYS A 141 2.83 0.54 -5.40
CA LYS A 141 2.42 -0.86 -5.51
C LYS A 141 2.21 -1.24 -6.96
N GLU A 142 2.45 -2.50 -7.29
CA GLU A 142 2.05 -3.05 -8.58
C GLU A 142 0.59 -3.46 -8.53
N TYR A 143 -0.20 -3.00 -9.51
CA TYR A 143 -1.58 -3.44 -9.70
C TYR A 143 -1.88 -3.62 -11.19
N ASN A 144 -2.18 -4.87 -11.59
CA ASN A 144 -2.37 -5.25 -12.99
C ASN A 144 -1.20 -4.85 -13.92
N GLY A 145 0.04 -5.05 -13.46
CA GLY A 145 1.24 -4.83 -14.26
C GLY A 145 1.69 -3.37 -14.39
N LYS A 146 1.12 -2.44 -13.61
CA LYS A 146 1.49 -1.02 -13.61
C LYS A 146 1.63 -0.47 -12.19
N PRO A 147 2.38 0.64 -12.00
CA PRO A 147 2.56 1.25 -10.70
C PRO A 147 1.36 2.09 -10.26
N GLU A 148 1.03 2.01 -8.97
CA GLU A 148 -0.12 2.67 -8.36
C GLU A 148 0.21 3.18 -6.96
N ILE A 149 -0.31 4.37 -6.61
CA ILE A 149 -0.39 4.84 -5.22
C ILE A 149 -1.87 5.01 -4.84
N ILE A 150 -2.24 4.45 -3.69
CA ILE A 150 -3.56 4.63 -3.09
C ILE A 150 -3.52 5.84 -2.15
N LEU A 151 -4.38 6.81 -2.43
CA LEU A 151 -4.55 8.03 -1.65
C LEU A 151 -5.69 7.86 -0.64
N ASN A 152 -5.33 7.81 0.64
CA ASN A 152 -6.27 7.69 1.75
C ASN A 152 -6.48 9.03 2.48
N ASP A 153 -5.52 9.96 2.37
CA ASP A 153 -5.56 11.28 2.98
C ASP A 153 -5.18 12.38 1.94
N PRO A 154 -5.82 13.56 1.96
CA PRO A 154 -5.51 14.64 1.03
C PRO A 154 -4.07 15.16 1.12
N SER A 155 -3.39 15.03 2.27
CA SER A 155 -1.96 15.40 2.39
C SER A 155 -1.02 14.57 1.52
N GLN A 156 -1.50 13.42 1.01
CA GLN A 156 -0.74 12.59 0.08
C GLN A 156 -0.71 13.17 -1.35
N ILE A 157 -1.46 14.22 -1.65
CA ILE A 157 -1.45 14.87 -2.96
C ILE A 157 -1.34 16.39 -2.81
N GLU A 158 -0.25 16.94 -3.31
CA GLU A 158 0.02 18.38 -3.32
C GLU A 158 -0.02 18.91 -4.75
N ILE A 159 -0.69 20.04 -4.96
CA ILE A 159 -0.68 20.76 -6.24
C ILE A 159 0.51 21.71 -6.27
N LEU A 160 1.37 21.55 -7.27
CA LEU A 160 2.50 22.45 -7.50
C LEU A 160 2.01 23.69 -8.27
N LYS A 161 2.55 24.85 -7.89
CA LYS A 161 2.26 26.15 -8.52
C LYS A 161 3.27 26.47 -9.61
#